data_AF-A0A950A593-F1
#
_entry.id   AF-A0A950A593-F1
#
_cell.length_a   1.000
_cell.length_b   1.000
_cell.length_c   1.000
_cell.angle_alpha   90.00
_cell.angle_beta   90.00
_cell.angle_gamma   90.00
#
_symmetry.space_group_name_H-M   'P 1'
#
loop_
_entity.id
_entity.type
_entity.pdbx_description
1 polymer ?
#
loop_
_entity_poly.entity_id
_entity_poly.type
_entity_poly.pdbx_seq_one_letter_code
_entity_poly.pdbx_strand_id
1 'polypeptide(L)'
;MSGKTVVLVGTLDTKGDEYVYLRDRLRLHGVNTLLVDVGTLEPPRTEPDIDRHEVAAAAGVDLDELARVRDRGRAVSAMAQAAAALIRRLYEEDRCDGVLAAGGSGNTAIATAAMQALPVGVPKLMVSTVAAGNTRDYVG
;
A
#
# COMPACT_ATOMS: atom_id res chain seq x y z
N MET A 1 22.25 6.29 -14.03
CA MET A 1 21.62 6.43 -12.70
C MET A 1 20.34 5.63 -12.74
N SER A 2 20.16 4.66 -11.84
CA SER A 2 18.89 3.93 -11.73
C SER A 2 17.78 4.93 -11.37
N GLY A 3 16.63 4.83 -12.04
CA GLY A 3 15.49 5.72 -11.77
C GLY A 3 14.96 5.55 -10.34
N LYS A 4 14.45 6.63 -9.75
CA LYS A 4 13.81 6.60 -8.43
C LYS A 4 12.58 5.69 -8.44
N THR A 5 12.33 4.96 -7.35
CA THR A 5 11.25 3.97 -7.25
C THR A 5 10.15 4.43 -6.30
N VAL A 6 8.92 4.52 -6.79
CA VAL A 6 7.73 4.79 -5.98
C VAL A 6 6.97 3.50 -5.74
N VAL A 7 6.70 3.20 -4.47
CA VAL A 7 5.88 2.05 -4.07
C VAL A 7 4.40 2.45 -4.14
N LEU A 8 3.63 1.67 -4.90
CA LEU A 8 2.19 1.82 -5.04
C LEU A 8 1.47 0.81 -4.15
N VAL A 9 0.92 1.27 -3.01
CA VAL A 9 0.27 0.40 -2.02
C VAL A 9 -1.24 0.44 -2.22
N GLY A 10 -1.87 -0.65 -2.66
CA GLY A 10 -3.29 -0.64 -3.04
C GLY A 10 -4.05 -1.94 -2.86
N THR A 11 -5.36 -1.83 -2.64
CA THR A 11 -6.29 -2.96 -2.66
C THR A 11 -6.63 -3.33 -4.11
N LEU A 12 -5.81 -4.18 -4.74
CA LEU A 12 -5.87 -4.43 -6.19
C LEU A 12 -7.06 -5.29 -6.61
N ASP A 13 -7.68 -5.96 -5.67
CA ASP A 13 -8.95 -6.70 -5.79
C ASP A 13 -10.14 -5.82 -6.20
N THR A 14 -10.06 -4.53 -5.90
CA THR A 14 -11.08 -3.53 -6.19
C THR A 14 -10.58 -2.38 -7.04
N LYS A 15 -9.29 -2.03 -6.94
CA LYS A 15 -8.68 -0.84 -7.56
C LYS A 15 -7.53 -1.14 -8.52
N GLY A 16 -7.44 -2.36 -9.05
CA GLY A 16 -6.35 -2.74 -9.95
C GLY A 16 -6.19 -1.80 -11.15
N ASP A 17 -7.28 -1.40 -11.80
CA ASP A 17 -7.25 -0.51 -12.97
C ASP A 17 -6.76 0.90 -12.62
N GLU A 18 -7.19 1.45 -11.49
CA GLU A 18 -6.72 2.76 -11.02
C GLU A 18 -5.23 2.73 -10.67
N TYR A 19 -4.74 1.61 -10.13
CA TYR A 19 -3.32 1.45 -9.82
C TYR A 19 -2.46 1.24 -11.07
N VAL A 20 -2.97 0.54 -12.09
CA VAL A 20 -2.37 0.50 -13.43
C VAL A 20 -2.25 1.91 -14.00
N TYR A 21 -3.31 2.72 -13.90
CA TYR A 21 -3.26 4.12 -14.33
C TYR A 21 -2.16 4.90 -13.60
N LEU A 22 -2.11 4.86 -12.26
CA LEU A 22 -1.08 5.56 -11.49
C LEU A 22 0.34 5.11 -11.86
N ARG A 23 0.54 3.80 -12.00
CA ARG A 23 1.79 3.19 -12.43
C ARG A 23 2.26 3.74 -13.77
N ASP A 24 1.37 3.73 -14.75
CA ASP A 24 1.68 4.16 -16.11
C ASP A 24 1.95 5.67 -16.17
N ARG A 25 1.24 6.47 -15.37
CA ARG A 25 1.53 7.91 -15.20
C ARG A 25 2.93 8.15 -14.62
N LEU A 26 3.34 7.43 -13.60
CA LEU A 26 4.69 7.56 -13.01
C LEU A 26 5.78 7.14 -14.01
N ARG A 27 5.57 6.00 -14.69
CA ARG A 27 6.50 5.49 -15.71
C ARG A 27 6.66 6.47 -16.88
N LEU A 28 5.59 7.13 -17.31
CA LEU A 28 5.64 8.18 -18.33
C LEU A 28 6.58 9.34 -17.94
N HIS A 29 6.73 9.60 -16.63
CA HIS A 29 7.63 10.62 -16.10
C HIS A 29 9.01 10.06 -15.69
N GLY A 30 9.37 8.84 -16.13
CA GLY A 30 10.67 8.23 -15.86
C GLY A 30 10.85 7.74 -14.41
N VAL A 31 9.76 7.56 -13.66
CA VAL A 31 9.77 7.05 -12.29
C VAL A 31 9.46 5.56 -12.29
N ASN A 32 10.31 4.77 -11.66
CA ASN A 32 10.10 3.34 -11.47
C ASN A 32 8.99 3.10 -10.44
N THR A 33 8.34 1.94 -10.52
CA THR A 33 7.24 1.60 -9.61
C THR A 33 7.38 0.19 -9.09
N LEU A 34 6.99 -0.02 -7.84
CA LEU A 34 6.71 -1.34 -7.26
C LEU A 34 5.25 -1.38 -6.82
N LEU A 35 4.46 -2.26 -7.43
CA LEU A 35 3.04 -2.42 -7.18
C LEU A 35 2.80 -3.46 -6.08
N VAL A 36 2.23 -3.03 -4.96
CA VAL A 36 2.00 -3.85 -3.76
C VAL A 36 0.52 -4.05 -3.55
N ASP A 37 0.08 -5.30 -3.50
CA ASP A 37 -1.31 -5.65 -3.18
C ASP A 37 -1.55 -5.75 -1.68
N VAL A 38 -2.53 -5.00 -1.19
CA VAL A 38 -3.03 -5.07 0.20
C VAL A 38 -4.52 -5.45 0.27
N GLY A 39 -5.08 -5.98 -0.82
CA GLY A 39 -6.45 -6.47 -0.88
C GLY A 39 -6.65 -7.75 -0.05
N THR A 40 -7.84 -7.91 0.54
CA THR A 40 -8.14 -9.02 1.46
C THR A 40 -9.36 -9.85 1.06
N LEU A 41 -10.02 -9.52 -0.04
CA LEU A 41 -11.29 -10.15 -0.42
C LEU A 41 -11.17 -11.01 -1.67
N GLU A 42 -10.99 -10.38 -2.83
CA GLU A 42 -11.00 -11.05 -4.14
C GLU A 42 -9.59 -11.13 -4.71
N PRO A 43 -9.29 -12.00 -5.69
CA PRO A 43 -8.06 -11.95 -6.45
C PRO A 43 -7.76 -10.54 -7.03
N PRO A 44 -6.48 -10.13 -7.10
CA PRO A 44 -6.13 -8.84 -7.64
C PRO A 44 -6.50 -8.75 -9.12
N ARG A 45 -6.99 -7.58 -9.57
CA ARG A 45 -7.39 -7.34 -10.96
C ARG A 45 -6.20 -7.01 -11.89
N THR A 46 -5.05 -6.76 -11.30
CA THR A 46 -3.76 -6.56 -11.98
C THR A 46 -2.70 -7.35 -11.23
N GLU A 47 -1.72 -7.86 -11.94
CA GLU A 47 -0.59 -8.56 -11.32
C GLU A 47 0.23 -7.59 -10.47
N PRO A 48 0.40 -7.85 -9.16
CA PRO A 48 1.29 -7.06 -8.30
C PRO A 48 2.75 -7.49 -8.49
N ASP A 49 3.67 -6.57 -8.19
CA ASP A 49 5.10 -6.90 -8.03
C ASP A 49 5.36 -7.57 -6.67
N ILE A 50 4.55 -7.25 -5.65
CA ILE A 50 4.56 -7.87 -4.32
C ILE A 50 3.12 -8.25 -3.97
N ASP A 51 2.86 -9.55 -3.84
CA ASP A 51 1.52 -10.06 -3.56
C ASP A 51 1.14 -9.89 -2.07
N ARG A 52 -0.17 -9.90 -1.82
CA ARG A 52 -0.77 -9.72 -0.49
C ARG A 52 -0.36 -10.77 0.55
N HIS A 53 0.00 -11.99 0.16
CA HIS A 53 0.51 -13.00 1.09
C HIS A 53 1.94 -12.66 1.49
N GLU A 54 2.78 -12.17 0.57
CA GLU A 54 4.10 -11.63 0.92
C GLU A 54 3.96 -10.41 1.86
N VAL A 55 3.01 -9.51 1.60
CA VAL A 55 2.73 -8.40 2.52
C VAL A 55 2.38 -8.94 3.91
N ALA A 56 1.37 -9.82 4.02
CA ALA A 56 0.92 -10.39 5.27
C ALA A 56 2.04 -11.10 6.05
N ALA A 57 2.90 -11.83 5.34
CA ALA A 57 4.05 -12.53 5.92
C ALA A 57 5.05 -11.56 6.60
N ALA A 58 5.17 -10.31 6.14
CA ALA A 58 6.05 -9.30 6.74
C ALA A 58 5.70 -8.95 8.20
N ALA A 59 4.48 -9.26 8.66
CA ALA A 59 4.06 -9.13 10.05
C ALA A 59 3.56 -10.45 10.68
N GLY A 60 3.85 -11.59 10.06
CA GLY A 60 3.39 -12.90 10.56
C GLY A 60 1.87 -13.07 10.55
N VAL A 61 1.18 -12.38 9.63
CA VAL A 61 -0.28 -12.42 9.49
C VAL A 61 -0.68 -13.60 8.60
N ASP A 62 -1.61 -14.43 9.07
CA ASP A 62 -2.27 -15.44 8.24
C ASP A 62 -3.44 -14.81 7.48
N LEU A 63 -3.23 -14.58 6.18
CA LEU A 63 -4.23 -13.95 5.33
C LEU A 63 -5.47 -14.83 5.10
N ASP A 64 -5.29 -16.16 5.09
CA ASP A 64 -6.39 -17.11 4.90
C ASP A 64 -7.29 -17.13 6.14
N GLU A 65 -6.70 -17.00 7.34
CA GLU A 65 -7.46 -16.82 8.58
C GLU A 65 -8.29 -15.53 8.52
N LEU A 66 -7.70 -14.41 8.12
CA LEU A 66 -8.40 -13.12 8.01
C LEU A 66 -9.57 -13.18 7.03
N ALA A 67 -9.38 -13.83 5.87
CA ALA A 67 -10.42 -14.03 4.87
C ALA A 67 -11.59 -14.88 5.39
N ARG A 68 -11.32 -15.89 6.23
CA ARG A 68 -12.35 -16.74 6.85
C ARG A 68 -13.17 -16.01 7.91
N VAL A 69 -12.53 -15.19 8.73
CA VAL A 69 -13.20 -14.45 9.83
C VAL A 69 -14.12 -13.35 9.27
N ARG A 70 -13.84 -12.83 8.07
CA ARG A 70 -14.60 -11.76 7.38
C ARG A 70 -14.82 -10.50 8.22
N ASP A 71 -13.96 -10.26 9.21
CA ASP A 71 -13.93 -9.01 9.96
C ASP A 71 -13.07 -7.99 9.20
N ARG A 72 -13.76 -7.04 8.57
CA ARG A 72 -13.12 -5.99 7.79
C ARG A 72 -12.19 -5.11 8.64
N GLY A 73 -12.55 -4.83 9.89
CA GLY A 73 -11.74 -3.99 10.78
C GLY A 73 -10.43 -4.69 11.13
N ARG A 74 -10.52 -5.96 11.55
CA ARG A 74 -9.34 -6.79 11.85
C ARG A 74 -8.44 -6.95 10.64
N ALA A 75 -9.01 -7.18 9.46
CA ALA A 75 -8.26 -7.31 8.21
C ALA A 75 -7.50 -6.01 7.86
N VAL A 76 -8.16 -4.85 7.98
CA VAL A 76 -7.52 -3.54 7.75
C VAL A 76 -6.39 -3.30 8.74
N SER A 77 -6.60 -3.54 10.05
CA SER A 77 -5.57 -3.34 11.06
C SER A 77 -4.36 -4.26 10.86
N ALA A 78 -4.59 -5.53 10.55
CA ALA A 78 -3.51 -6.49 10.30
C ALA A 78 -2.71 -6.13 9.04
N MET A 79 -3.39 -5.79 7.94
CA MET A 79 -2.72 -5.38 6.71
C MET A 79 -2.00 -4.03 6.84
N ALA A 80 -2.50 -3.11 7.69
CA ALA A 80 -1.80 -1.86 7.99
C ALA A 80 -0.45 -2.11 8.68
N GLN A 81 -0.40 -3.02 9.66
CA GLN A 81 0.84 -3.41 10.33
C GLN A 81 1.80 -4.12 9.35
N ALA A 82 1.27 -5.01 8.53
CA ALA A 82 2.01 -5.76 7.53
C ALA A 82 2.62 -4.84 6.45
N ALA A 83 1.84 -3.90 5.91
CA ALA A 83 2.30 -2.91 4.96
C ALA A 83 3.37 -1.98 5.55
N ALA A 84 3.23 -1.59 6.83
CA ALA A 84 4.23 -0.81 7.56
C ALA A 84 5.55 -1.57 7.82
N ALA A 85 5.50 -2.88 8.03
CA ALA A 85 6.69 -3.70 8.11
C ALA A 85 7.38 -3.83 6.75
N LEU A 86 6.60 -4.14 5.70
CA LEU A 86 7.11 -4.29 4.35
C LEU A 86 7.79 -3.01 3.84
N ILE A 87 7.13 -1.85 3.99
CA ILE A 87 7.66 -0.61 3.42
C ILE A 87 8.95 -0.15 4.11
N ARG A 88 9.10 -0.42 5.42
CA ARG A 88 10.35 -0.17 6.14
C ARG A 88 11.47 -1.05 5.58
N ARG A 89 11.21 -2.35 5.40
CA ARG A 89 12.16 -3.27 4.76
C ARG A 89 12.58 -2.77 3.37
N LEU A 90 11.61 -2.40 2.51
CA LEU A 90 11.90 -1.90 1.17
C LEU A 90 12.71 -0.60 1.18
N TYR A 91 12.48 0.27 2.17
CA TYR A 91 13.26 1.49 2.34
C TYR A 91 14.70 1.21 2.78
N GLU A 92 14.89 0.30 3.75
CA GLU A 92 16.21 -0.14 4.23
C GLU A 92 17.02 -0.86 3.14
N GLU A 93 16.34 -1.49 2.18
CA GLU A 93 16.94 -2.15 1.01
C GLU A 93 17.21 -1.19 -0.17
N ASP A 94 17.04 0.12 -0.01
CA ASP A 94 17.14 1.13 -1.09
C ASP A 94 16.20 0.87 -2.29
N ARG A 95 15.06 0.20 -2.03
CA ARG A 95 14.03 -0.15 -3.04
C ARG A 95 12.79 0.75 -2.98
N CYS A 96 12.74 1.72 -2.06
CA CYS A 96 11.64 2.65 -1.91
C CYS A 96 12.16 4.09 -1.75
N ASP A 97 11.93 4.93 -2.75
CA ASP A 97 12.23 6.37 -2.70
C ASP A 97 10.99 7.22 -2.36
N GLY A 98 9.79 6.63 -2.39
CA GLY A 98 8.53 7.32 -2.07
C GLY A 98 7.33 6.39 -2.15
N VAL A 99 6.18 6.85 -1.65
CA VAL A 99 4.94 6.06 -1.61
C VAL A 99 3.79 6.87 -2.20
N LEU A 100 3.00 6.22 -3.07
CA LEU A 100 1.74 6.75 -3.59
C LEU A 100 0.63 5.72 -3.41
N ALA A 101 -0.53 6.15 -2.93
CA ALA A 101 -1.72 5.32 -2.85
C ALA A 101 -2.99 6.10 -3.16
N ALA A 102 -4.03 5.39 -3.58
CA ALA A 102 -5.36 5.94 -3.86
C ALA A 102 -6.45 5.00 -3.36
N GLY A 103 -7.49 5.52 -2.72
CA GLY A 103 -8.61 4.67 -2.31
C GLY A 103 -9.55 5.27 -1.27
N GLY A 104 -10.46 4.41 -0.80
CA GLY A 104 -11.41 4.73 0.26
C GLY A 104 -10.79 4.62 1.66
N SER A 105 -11.62 4.68 2.70
CA SER A 105 -11.19 4.64 4.11
C SER A 105 -10.30 3.44 4.46
N GLY A 106 -10.63 2.24 3.97
CA GLY A 106 -9.86 1.03 4.25
C GLY A 106 -8.43 1.10 3.71
N ASN A 107 -8.27 1.38 2.40
CA ASN A 107 -6.95 1.53 1.80
C ASN A 107 -6.20 2.76 2.34
N THR A 108 -6.92 3.83 2.68
CA THR A 108 -6.33 5.01 3.34
C THR A 108 -5.66 4.58 4.64
N ALA A 109 -6.38 3.87 5.53
CA ALA A 109 -5.82 3.39 6.79
C ALA A 109 -4.58 2.50 6.61
N ILE A 110 -4.61 1.57 5.65
CA ILE A 110 -3.47 0.66 5.39
C ILE A 110 -2.27 1.43 4.83
N ALA A 111 -2.49 2.20 3.75
CA ALA A 111 -1.42 2.89 3.06
C ALA A 111 -0.80 4.00 3.92
N THR A 112 -1.59 4.70 4.73
CA THR A 112 -1.04 5.76 5.58
C THR A 112 -0.27 5.21 6.77
N ALA A 113 -0.64 4.06 7.31
CA ALA A 113 0.18 3.36 8.30
C ALA A 113 1.55 2.97 7.70
N ALA A 114 1.58 2.52 6.44
CA ALA A 114 2.83 2.28 5.72
C ALA A 114 3.63 3.57 5.53
N MET A 115 2.99 4.65 5.09
CA MET A 115 3.62 5.96 4.93
C MET A 115 4.22 6.48 6.25
N GLN A 116 3.52 6.36 7.38
CA GLN A 116 3.99 6.79 8.70
C GLN A 116 5.22 6.01 9.20
N ALA A 117 5.46 4.81 8.67
CA ALA A 117 6.62 4.00 9.02
C ALA A 117 7.93 4.49 8.39
N LEU A 118 7.86 5.44 7.44
CA LEU A 118 9.01 6.01 6.74
C LEU A 118 9.48 7.33 7.37
N PRO A 119 10.78 7.65 7.31
CA PRO A 119 11.31 8.92 7.83
C PRO A 119 10.63 10.17 7.25
N VAL A 120 10.63 11.25 8.03
CA VAL A 120 10.29 12.60 7.54
C VAL A 120 11.26 12.97 6.42
N GLY A 121 10.75 13.54 5.33
CA GLY A 121 11.51 13.87 4.12
C GLY A 121 11.29 12.90 2.96
N VAL A 122 10.91 11.64 3.22
CA VAL A 122 10.51 10.72 2.14
C VAL A 122 9.16 11.18 1.55
N PRO A 123 9.03 11.37 0.22
CA PRO A 123 7.76 11.74 -0.42
C PRO A 123 6.66 10.68 -0.20
N LYS A 124 5.51 11.12 0.32
CA LYS A 124 4.36 10.28 0.65
C LYS A 124 3.08 10.99 0.21
N LEU A 125 2.30 10.38 -0.68
CA LEU A 125 1.06 10.97 -1.22
C LEU A 125 -0.11 9.98 -1.14
N MET A 126 -1.22 10.41 -0.53
CA MET A 126 -2.45 9.63 -0.42
C MET A 126 -3.63 10.35 -1.08
N VAL A 127 -4.19 9.76 -2.14
CA VAL A 127 -5.43 10.22 -2.78
C VAL A 127 -6.61 9.54 -2.10
N SER A 128 -7.21 10.21 -1.12
CA SER A 128 -8.23 9.62 -0.26
C SER A 128 -9.63 10.22 -0.44
N THR A 129 -10.66 9.38 -0.46
CA THR A 129 -12.06 9.83 -0.39
C THR A 129 -12.46 10.35 1.00
N VAL A 130 -11.61 10.17 2.01
CA VAL A 130 -11.83 10.65 3.39
C VAL A 130 -10.86 11.76 3.79
N ALA A 131 -10.18 12.38 2.81
CA ALA A 131 -9.28 13.51 3.06
C ALA A 131 -10.01 14.74 3.63
N ALA A 132 -11.28 14.95 3.26
CA ALA A 132 -12.12 16.03 3.76
C ALA A 132 -12.83 15.65 5.08
N GLY A 133 -12.05 15.31 6.11
CA GLY A 133 -12.56 14.86 7.41
C GLY A 133 -11.50 14.94 8.51
N ASN A 134 -11.66 14.16 9.57
CA ASN A 134 -10.61 14.01 10.58
C ASN A 134 -9.49 13.13 10.04
N THR A 135 -8.29 13.71 9.89
CA THR A 135 -7.12 13.05 9.30
C THR A 135 -6.01 12.76 10.30
N ARG A 136 -6.23 13.00 11.60
CA ARG A 136 -5.20 12.83 12.65
C ARG A 136 -4.55 11.45 12.59
N ASP A 137 -5.36 10.39 12.54
CA ASP A 137 -4.85 9.01 12.57
C ASP A 137 -4.16 8.60 11.26
N TYR A 138 -4.41 9.33 10.17
CA TYR A 138 -3.81 9.07 8.86
C TYR A 138 -2.48 9.83 8.66
N VAL A 139 -2.35 11.05 9.18
CA VAL A 139 -1.16 11.89 8.97
C VAL A 139 -0.18 11.79 10.13
N GLY A 140 -0.70 11.64 11.36
CA GLY A 140 0.06 11.84 12.61
C GLY A 140 -0.26 13.18 13.26
#